data_AF-A0A2T5JWB0-F1
#
_entry.id   AF-A0A2T5JWB0-F1
#
_cell.length_a   1.000
_cell.length_b   1.000
_cell.length_c   1.000
_cell.angle_alpha   90.00
_cell.angle_beta   90.00
_cell.angle_gamma   90.00
#
_symmetry.space_group_name_H-M   'P 1'
#
loop_
_entity.id
_entity.type
_entity.pdbx_description
1 polymer ?
#
loop_
_entity_poly.entity_id
_entity_poly.type
_entity_poly.pdbx_seq_one_letter_code
_entity_poly.pdbx_strand_id
1 'polypeptide(L)' 'MTDDEAINVLVQHFLLDNEHSLREVTDAMFQFNETKPYDALGRSMFAAMTKTHIAQLQAAKATLTAKQPKRKPQ' A
#
# COMPACT_ATOMS: atom_id res chain seq x y z
N MET A 1 -16.02 -12.77 -0.98
CA MET A 1 -14.83 -11.97 -0.67
C MET A 1 -14.62 -11.98 0.83
N THR A 2 -13.42 -12.27 1.29
CA THR A 2 -13.05 -12.16 2.71
C THR A 2 -12.69 -10.72 3.07
N ASP A 3 -12.67 -10.37 4.35
CA ASP A 3 -12.33 -9.00 4.77
C ASP A 3 -10.91 -8.61 4.35
N ASP A 4 -9.97 -9.55 4.37
CA ASP A 4 -8.59 -9.33 3.95
C ASP A 4 -8.50 -9.07 2.43
N GLU A 5 -9.31 -9.76 1.63
CA GLU A 5 -9.41 -9.52 0.19
C GLU A 5 -10.02 -8.14 -0.11
N ALA A 6 -11.07 -7.76 0.61
CA ALA A 6 -11.74 -6.47 0.46
C ALA A 6 -10.78 -5.31 0.83
N ILE A 7 -10.07 -5.42 1.95
CA ILE A 7 -9.02 -4.47 2.34
C ILE A 7 -7.94 -4.39 1.27
N ASN A 8 -7.49 -5.53 0.73
CA ASN A 8 -6.46 -5.54 -0.28
C ASN A 8 -6.90 -4.82 -1.56
N VAL A 9 -8.13 -5.04 -2.04
CA VAL A 9 -8.69 -4.30 -3.19
C VAL A 9 -8.68 -2.79 -2.94
N LEU A 10 -9.13 -2.35 -1.77
CA LEU A 10 -9.14 -0.93 -1.41
C LEU A 10 -7.73 -0.34 -1.31
N VAL A 11 -6.78 -1.07 -0.72
CA VAL A 11 -5.37 -0.66 -0.63
C VAL A 11 -4.75 -0.55 -2.03
N GLN A 12 -4.95 -1.54 -2.88
CA GLN A 12 -4.41 -1.55 -4.24
C GLN A 12 -4.96 -0.38 -5.05
N HIS A 13 -6.28 -0.14 -4.96
CA HIS A 13 -6.96 0.91 -5.71
C HIS A 13 -6.61 2.32 -5.23
N PHE A 14 -6.62 2.58 -3.92
CA PHE A 14 -6.48 3.94 -3.38
C PHE A 14 -5.04 4.34 -3.03
N LEU A 15 -4.13 3.38 -2.79
CA LEU A 15 -2.78 3.66 -2.30
C LEU A 15 -1.66 3.24 -3.25
N LEU A 16 -1.91 2.29 -4.15
CA LEU A 16 -0.88 1.70 -5.00
C LEU A 16 -1.10 1.97 -6.49
N ASP A 17 -2.01 2.88 -6.83
CA ASP A 17 -2.39 3.26 -8.21
C ASP A 17 -2.72 2.06 -9.10
N ASN A 18 -3.20 0.96 -8.51
CA ASN A 18 -3.58 -0.25 -9.23
C ASN A 18 -5.11 -0.22 -9.44
N GLU A 19 -5.52 0.20 -10.63
CA GLU A 19 -6.92 0.46 -10.93
C GLU A 19 -7.73 -0.85 -10.90
N HIS A 20 -8.74 -0.89 -10.04
CA HIS A 20 -9.71 -1.97 -9.92
C HIS A 20 -11.04 -1.47 -10.46
N SER A 21 -11.91 -2.40 -10.88
CA SER A 21 -13.21 -1.98 -11.39
C SER A 21 -14.05 -1.30 -10.30
N LEU A 22 -14.86 -0.31 -10.69
CA LEU A 22 -15.75 0.39 -9.75
C LEU A 22 -16.66 -0.60 -8.99
N ARG A 23 -17.05 -1.70 -9.64
CA ARG A 23 -17.85 -2.77 -9.03
C ARG A 23 -17.09 -3.47 -7.90
N GLU A 24 -15.85 -3.87 -8.13
CA GLU A 24 -15.02 -4.54 -7.11
C GLU A 24 -14.75 -3.62 -5.91
N VAL A 25 -14.47 -2.34 -6.17
CA VAL A 25 -14.24 -1.35 -5.11
C VAL A 25 -15.52 -1.12 -4.29
N THR A 26 -16.67 -1.05 -4.97
CA THR A 26 -17.97 -0.87 -4.31
C THR A 26 -18.33 -2.08 -3.46
N ASP A 27 -18.17 -3.30 -3.99
CA ASP A 27 -18.41 -4.54 -3.25
C ASP A 27 -17.49 -4.63 -2.01
N ALA A 28 -16.24 -4.18 -2.13
CA ALA A 28 -15.29 -4.12 -1.02
C ALA A 28 -15.68 -3.09 0.04
N MET A 29 -16.17 -1.93 -0.36
CA MET A 29 -16.68 -0.92 0.59
C MET A 29 -17.95 -1.39 1.30
N PHE A 30 -18.89 -2.05 0.60
CA PHE A 30 -20.13 -2.55 1.19
C PHE A 30 -19.87 -3.59 2.29
N GLN A 31 -18.86 -4.43 2.12
CA GLN A 31 -18.47 -5.42 3.12
C GLN A 31 -18.13 -4.80 4.49
N PHE A 32 -17.56 -3.59 4.51
CA PHE A 32 -17.24 -2.88 5.75
C PHE A 32 -18.38 -2.02 6.28
N ASN A 33 -19.39 -1.72 5.48
CA ASN A 33 -20.53 -0.90 5.90
C ASN A 33 -21.47 -1.67 6.85
N GLU A 34 -21.53 -3.00 6.76
CA GLU A 34 -22.53 -3.80 7.47
C GLU A 34 -22.05 -4.43 8.78
N THR A 35 -20.74 -4.57 9.04
CA THR A 35 -20.31 -5.50 10.10
C THR A 35 -19.11 -5.14 11.00
N LYS A 36 -18.28 -4.11 10.73
CA LYS A 36 -17.06 -3.88 11.56
C LYS A 36 -16.68 -2.42 11.81
N PRO A 37 -16.08 -2.10 12.98
CA PRO A 37 -15.60 -0.77 13.26
C PRO A 37 -14.46 -0.44 12.29
N TYR A 38 -14.52 0.77 11.72
CA TYR A 38 -13.55 1.36 10.81
C TYR A 38 -12.09 1.29 11.29
N ASP A 39 -11.84 0.95 12.56
CA ASP A 39 -10.53 0.68 13.13
C ASP A 39 -9.73 -0.40 12.39
N ALA A 40 -10.34 -1.52 12.01
CA ALA A 40 -9.63 -2.61 11.32
C ALA A 40 -9.21 -2.20 9.90
N LEU A 41 -10.11 -1.50 9.20
CA LEU A 41 -9.84 -0.89 7.90
C LEU A 41 -8.75 0.18 8.02
N GLY A 42 -8.87 1.09 8.99
CA GLY A 42 -7.90 2.16 9.25
C GLY A 42 -6.51 1.64 9.57
N ARG A 43 -6.38 0.63 10.43
CA ARG A 43 -5.09 -0.02 10.73
C ARG A 43 -4.47 -0.67 9.48
N SER A 44 -5.28 -1.31 8.66
CA SER A 44 -4.79 -1.98 7.45
C SER A 44 -4.36 -0.98 6.39
N MET A 45 -5.13 0.08 6.17
CA MET A 45 -4.76 1.20 5.31
C MET A 45 -3.47 1.88 5.78
N PHE A 46 -3.35 2.14 7.09
CA PHE A 46 -2.15 2.73 7.68
C PHE A 46 -0.92 1.83 7.51
N ALA A 47 -1.07 0.52 7.75
CA ALA A 47 0.00 -0.45 7.56
C ALA A 47 0.44 -0.54 6.08
N ALA A 48 -0.52 -0.53 5.15
CA ALA A 48 -0.23 -0.52 3.72
C ALA A 48 0.53 0.74 3.30
N MET A 49 0.04 1.93 3.67
CA MET A 49 0.74 3.21 3.43
C MET A 49 2.18 3.15 3.96
N THR A 50 2.36 2.72 5.20
CA THR A 50 3.68 2.64 5.84
C THR A 50 4.63 1.72 5.07
N LYS A 51 4.16 0.53 4.66
CA LYS A 51 4.96 -0.41 3.86
C LYS A 51 5.38 0.19 2.52
N THR A 52 4.47 0.86 1.82
CA THR A 52 4.76 1.53 0.54
C THR A 52 5.82 2.61 0.70
N HIS A 53 5.68 3.47 1.71
CA HIS A 53 6.66 4.54 1.97
C HIS A 53 8.03 3.97 2.36
N ILE A 54 8.07 2.90 3.16
CA ILE A 54 9.34 2.22 3.49
C ILE A 54 10.00 1.66 2.23
N ALA A 55 9.24 1.00 1.35
CA ALA A 55 9.77 0.45 0.10
C ALA A 55 10.32 1.56 -0.82
N GLN A 56 9.62 2.68 -0.93
CA GLN A 56 10.09 3.86 -1.69
C GLN A 56 11.39 4.43 -1.10
N LEU A 57 11.47 4.55 0.23
CA LEU A 57 12.69 5.01 0.91
C LEU A 57 13.87 4.05 0.69
N GLN A 58 13.63 2.74 0.72
CA GLN A 58 14.65 1.74 0.43
C GLN A 58 15.15 1.83 -1.01
N ALA A 59 14.24 2.02 -1.98
CA ALA A 59 14.60 2.21 -3.39
C ALA A 59 15.40 3.51 -3.61
N ALA A 60 14.99 4.61 -2.95
CA ALA A 60 15.71 5.88 -3.00
C ALA A 60 17.12 5.76 -2.38
N LYS A 61 17.24 5.09 -1.23
CA LYS A 61 18.53 4.79 -0.60
C LYS A 61 19.44 3.98 -1.52
N ALA A 62 18.91 2.91 -2.12
CA ALA A 62 19.66 2.07 -3.05
C ALA A 62 20.19 2.89 -4.24
N THR A 63 19.34 3.77 -4.80
CA THR A 63 19.72 4.68 -5.88
C THR A 63 20.83 5.64 -5.47
N LEU A 64 20.74 6.22 -4.27
CA LEU A 64 21.77 7.12 -3.73
C LEU A 64 23.10 6.40 -3.52
N THR A 65 23.09 5.18 -2.97
CA THR A 65 24.30 4.37 -2.78
C THR A 65 24.93 3.95 -4.12
N ALA A 66 24.13 3.66 -5.13
CA ALA A 66 24.62 3.30 -6.46
C ALA A 66 25.24 4.49 -7.19
N LYS A 67 24.73 5.71 -6.96
CA LYS A 67 25.26 6.96 -7.51
C LYS A 67 26.44 7.53 -6.73
N GLN A 68 26.81 6.92 -5.59
CA GLN A 68 27.93 7.40 -4.79
C GLN A 68 29.24 7.16 -5.55
N PRO A 69 30.04 8.21 -5.84
CA PRO A 69 31.29 8.04 -6.57
C PRO A 69 32.21 7.13 -5.76
N LYS A 70 32.63 6.01 -6.36
CA LYS A 70 33.67 5.15 -5.79
C LYS A 70 34.92 6.01 -5.62
N ARG A 71 35.27 6.36 -4.39
CA ARG A 71 36.60 6.91 -4.10
C ARG A 71 37.60 5.88 -4.59
N LYS A 72 38.34 6.20 -5.65
CA LYS A 72 39.46 5.38 -6.10
C LYS A 72 40.42 5.21 -4.91
N PRO A 73 40.88 3.99 -4.60
CA PRO A 73 41.98 3.84 -3.66
C PRO A 73 43.19 4.60 -4.22
N GLN A 74 43.75 5.51 -3.43
CA GLN A 74 45.08 6.09 -3.66
C GLN A 74 46.15 5.08 -3.27
#